data_AF-A0A2S2CXR7-F1
#
_entry.id   AF-A0A2S2CXR7-F1
#
_cell.length_a   1.000
_cell.length_b   1.000
_cell.length_c   1.000
_cell.angle_alpha   90.00
_cell.angle_beta   90.00
_cell.angle_gamma   90.00
#
_symmetry.space_group_name_H-M   'P 1'
#
loop_
_entity.id
_entity.type
_entity.pdbx_description
1 polymer ?
#
loop_
_entity_poly.entity_id
_entity_poly.type
_entity_poly.pdbx_seq_one_letter_code
_entity_poly.pdbx_strand_id
1 'polypeptide(L)'
;FSKLTGELRTRLGLPPTLRFAGEEWELWDEEELAIDLDAGIRGQYTRDILLPGEKLYFGGSRYGRGYYSGEITGDRGFIADLELGITRKNLLLSFDPIIRTDLTLYGFYNQGFAYDVDPDHPPRRRVESAGGGLRFDFERKLRMEVEYVRRAQRRPGGVGTDPLDRHAVYWRVGSQF
;
A
#
# COMPACT_ATOMS: atom_id res chain seq x y z
N PHE A 1 5.28 3.27 -27.19
CA PHE A 1 3.93 2.75 -27.48
C PHE A 1 2.82 3.81 -27.32
N SER A 2 2.96 4.84 -26.46
CA SER A 2 1.94 5.92 -26.36
C SER A 2 1.94 6.92 -27.54
N LYS A 3 3.08 7.21 -28.18
CA LYS A 3 3.08 8.09 -29.38
C LYS A 3 2.28 7.53 -30.57
N LEU A 4 2.35 6.21 -30.80
CA LEU A 4 1.69 5.54 -31.92
C LEU A 4 0.16 5.45 -31.79
N THR A 5 -0.38 5.46 -30.57
CA THR A 5 -1.83 5.39 -30.31
C THR A 5 -2.49 6.77 -30.34
N GLY A 6 -1.77 7.84 -29.97
CA GLY A 6 -2.20 9.22 -30.18
C GLY A 6 -2.26 9.58 -31.67
N GLU A 7 -1.21 9.28 -32.43
CA GLU A 7 -1.11 9.63 -33.86
C GLU A 7 -2.17 8.96 -34.76
N LEU A 8 -2.64 7.75 -34.41
CA LEU A 8 -3.68 7.05 -35.18
C LEU A 8 -5.09 7.64 -34.94
N ARG A 9 -5.34 8.30 -33.80
CA ARG A 9 -6.66 8.82 -33.41
C ARG A 9 -6.89 10.25 -33.90
N THR A 10 -5.82 11.06 -33.97
CA THR A 10 -5.85 12.36 -34.67
C THR A 10 -6.16 12.19 -36.16
N ARG A 11 -5.75 11.07 -36.79
CA ARG A 11 -6.13 10.74 -38.18
C ARG A 11 -7.61 10.39 -38.38
N LEU A 12 -8.34 10.04 -37.31
CA LEU A 12 -9.78 9.76 -37.35
C LEU A 12 -10.63 11.01 -37.04
N GLY A 13 -10.01 12.17 -36.77
CA GLY A 13 -10.68 13.47 -36.73
C GLY A 13 -11.65 13.70 -35.57
N LEU A 14 -11.62 12.88 -34.52
CA LEU A 14 -12.48 13.08 -33.35
C LEU A 14 -11.82 14.10 -32.39
N PRO A 15 -12.48 15.24 -32.10
CA PRO A 15 -11.95 16.23 -31.15
C PRO A 15 -11.97 15.67 -29.71
N PRO A 16 -11.03 16.10 -28.85
CA PRO A 16 -10.94 15.68 -27.44
C PRO A 16 -12.06 16.27 -26.57
N THR A 17 -12.75 17.31 -27.06
CA THR A 17 -13.86 17.96 -26.38
C THR A 17 -15.10 17.94 -27.29
N LEU A 18 -16.27 17.69 -26.69
CA LEU A 18 -17.57 17.86 -27.31
C LEU A 18 -18.17 19.15 -26.80
N ARG A 19 -18.44 20.09 -27.70
CA ARG A 19 -19.24 21.27 -27.35
C ARG A 19 -20.70 21.01 -27.65
N PHE A 20 -21.54 21.03 -26.62
CA PHE A 20 -22.99 20.96 -26.75
C PHE A 20 -23.64 22.02 -25.86
N ALA A 21 -24.62 22.76 -26.41
CA ALA A 21 -25.35 23.83 -25.71
C ALA A 21 -24.45 24.93 -25.07
N GLY A 22 -23.28 25.20 -25.65
CA GLY A 22 -22.33 26.19 -25.12
C GLY A 22 -21.47 25.70 -23.97
N GLU A 23 -21.70 24.47 -23.49
CA GLU A 23 -20.84 23.79 -22.53
C GLU A 23 -19.80 22.94 -23.27
N GLU A 24 -18.56 23.01 -22.79
CA GLU A 24 -17.45 22.21 -23.29
C GLU A 24 -17.29 20.99 -22.42
N TRP A 25 -17.58 19.82 -22.98
CA TRP A 25 -17.45 18.54 -22.33
C TRP A 25 -16.14 17.92 -22.77
N GLU A 26 -15.18 17.83 -21.86
CA GLU A 26 -13.95 17.09 -22.09
C GLU A 26 -14.29 15.59 -22.15
N LEU A 27 -14.17 15.00 -23.34
CA LEU A 27 -14.58 13.62 -23.57
C LEU A 27 -13.57 12.64 -22.97
N TRP A 28 -12.29 13.03 -22.92
CA TRP A 28 -11.18 12.23 -22.38
C TRP A 28 -10.01 13.16 -21.98
N ASP A 29 -9.51 12.97 -20.76
CA ASP A 29 -8.36 13.68 -20.19
C ASP A 29 -7.09 12.82 -20.40
N GLU A 30 -6.00 13.40 -20.90
CA GLU A 30 -4.89 12.68 -21.56
C GLU A 30 -3.96 11.87 -20.63
N GLU A 31 -4.24 11.74 -19.34
CA GLU A 31 -3.54 10.79 -18.46
C GLU A 31 -4.51 9.96 -17.59
N GLU A 32 -5.21 9.01 -18.23
CA GLU A 32 -6.06 8.05 -17.51
C GLU A 32 -5.27 7.12 -16.57
N LEU A 33 -3.95 6.96 -16.75
CA LEU A 33 -3.12 5.99 -16.02
C LEU A 33 -1.86 6.63 -15.46
N ALA A 34 -1.65 6.53 -14.15
CA ALA A 34 -0.43 6.91 -13.45
C ALA A 34 0.25 5.68 -12.84
N ILE A 35 1.58 5.67 -12.76
CA ILE A 35 2.37 4.63 -12.10
C ILE A 35 3.14 5.29 -10.96
N ASP A 36 3.14 4.66 -9.78
CA ASP A 36 3.83 5.14 -8.60
C ASP A 36 4.69 4.03 -7.97
N LEU A 37 5.81 4.45 -7.38
CA LEU A 37 6.72 3.59 -6.61
C LEU A 37 6.98 4.28 -5.27
N ASP A 38 6.51 3.67 -4.18
CA ASP A 38 6.85 4.08 -2.82
C ASP A 38 7.87 3.11 -2.23
N ALA A 39 8.89 3.66 -1.57
CA ALA A 39 9.89 2.86 -0.87
C ALA A 39 10.25 3.54 0.44
N GLY A 40 10.35 2.75 1.50
CA GLY A 40 10.63 3.25 2.83
C GLY A 40 11.56 2.33 3.61
N ILE A 41 12.43 2.92 4.42
CA ILE A 41 13.24 2.19 5.40
C ILE A 41 13.08 2.84 6.78
N ARG A 42 12.96 2.01 7.81
CA ARG A 42 12.95 2.43 9.20
C ARG A 42 13.89 1.55 9.99
N GLY A 43 14.71 2.13 10.86
CA GLY A 43 15.61 1.36 11.71
C GLY A 43 15.99 2.08 12.99
N GLN A 44 16.54 1.30 13.91
CA GLN A 44 17.05 1.76 15.18
C GLN A 44 18.29 0.94 15.52
N TYR A 45 19.27 1.60 16.13
CA TYR A 45 20.46 0.95 16.62
C TYR A 45 20.80 1.47 18.02
N THR A 46 21.11 0.54 18.91
CA THR A 46 21.58 0.79 20.27
C THR A 46 22.52 -0.34 20.70
N ARG A 47 23.29 -0.10 21.76
CA ARG A 47 24.04 -1.14 22.48
C ARG A 47 23.49 -1.40 23.87
N ASP A 48 22.50 -0.62 24.27
CA ASP A 48 21.87 -0.70 25.59
C ASP A 48 20.57 -1.50 25.50
N ILE A 49 20.20 -2.12 26.61
CA ILE A 49 18.89 -2.74 26.77
C ILE A 49 17.88 -1.60 26.93
N LEU A 50 16.90 -1.53 26.05
CA LEU A 50 15.90 -0.46 26.08
C LEU A 50 14.69 -0.86 26.90
N LEU A 51 14.07 0.11 27.57
CA LEU A 51 12.75 -0.08 28.16
C LEU A 51 11.76 -0.40 27.04
N PRO A 52 10.68 -1.17 27.30
CA PRO A 52 9.71 -1.52 26.26
C PRO A 52 9.28 -0.31 25.42
N GLY A 53 8.90 0.82 26.03
CA GLY A 53 8.46 2.02 25.29
C GLY A 53 9.49 2.64 24.34
N GLU A 54 10.77 2.29 24.47
CA GLU A 54 11.89 2.82 23.66
C GLU A 54 12.33 1.84 22.56
N LYS A 55 11.82 0.59 22.59
CA LYS A 55 12.17 -0.41 21.58
C LYS A 55 11.65 -0.01 20.21
N LEU A 56 12.31 -0.54 19.19
CA LEU A 56 11.81 -0.49 17.83
C LEU A 56 10.55 -1.35 17.73
N TYR A 57 9.52 -0.84 17.04
CA TYR A 57 8.26 -1.54 16.80
C TYR A 57 7.95 -1.59 15.32
N PHE A 58 7.59 -2.78 14.83
CA PHE A 58 7.05 -3.01 13.50
C PHE A 58 5.71 -3.73 13.56
N GLY A 59 5.01 -3.76 12.42
CA GLY A 59 3.66 -4.27 12.27
C GLY A 59 2.65 -3.15 11.98
N GLY A 60 1.46 -3.54 11.53
CA GLY A 60 0.41 -2.61 11.14
C GLY A 60 0.37 -2.35 9.64
N SER A 61 -0.12 -1.16 9.24
CA SER A 61 -0.52 -0.88 7.85
C SER A 61 0.58 -0.41 6.91
N ARG A 62 1.76 -0.01 7.43
CA ARG A 62 2.85 0.54 6.60
C ARG A 62 4.11 -0.32 6.65
N TYR A 63 4.68 -0.47 7.84
CA TYR A 63 5.90 -1.23 8.04
C TYR A 63 5.59 -2.56 8.71
N GLY A 64 5.62 -3.65 7.95
CA GLY A 64 5.30 -4.99 8.46
C GLY A 64 3.82 -5.33 8.29
N ARG A 65 3.28 -5.11 7.08
CA ARG A 65 1.90 -5.46 6.74
C ARG A 65 1.64 -6.94 6.95
N GLY A 66 0.45 -7.24 7.47
CA GLY A 66 0.07 -8.58 7.91
C GLY A 66 0.41 -8.88 9.36
N TYR A 67 1.32 -8.17 10.00
CA TYR A 67 1.64 -8.37 11.41
C TYR A 67 0.87 -7.37 12.28
N TYR A 68 0.53 -7.75 13.51
CA TYR A 68 -0.13 -6.84 14.45
C TYR A 68 0.81 -5.69 14.83
N SER A 69 0.25 -4.53 15.16
CA SER A 69 1.07 -3.38 15.56
C SER A 69 1.88 -3.73 16.81
N GLY A 70 3.20 -3.60 16.70
CA GLY A 70 4.13 -3.95 17.77
C GLY A 70 4.31 -5.45 18.01
N GLU A 71 3.84 -6.30 17.10
CA GLU A 71 4.10 -7.74 17.15
C GLU A 71 5.58 -8.07 17.03
N ILE A 72 6.34 -7.18 16.37
CA ILE A 72 7.77 -7.34 16.19
C ILE A 72 8.46 -6.18 16.87
N THR A 73 9.21 -6.52 17.90
CA THR A 73 9.93 -5.56 18.72
C THR A 73 11.39 -5.94 18.82
N GLY A 74 12.22 -4.97 19.15
CA GLY A 74 13.61 -5.21 19.53
C GLY A 74 14.33 -3.93 19.90
N ASP A 75 15.43 -4.04 20.64
CA ASP A 75 16.28 -2.89 20.96
C ASP A 75 16.84 -2.22 19.69
N ARG A 76 17.10 -3.04 18.66
CA ARG A 76 17.64 -2.61 17.37
C ARG A 76 17.13 -3.46 16.22
N GLY A 77 17.22 -2.92 15.01
CA GLY A 77 16.66 -3.56 13.82
C GLY A 77 16.43 -2.58 12.68
N PHE A 78 15.94 -3.12 11.57
CA PHE A 78 15.38 -2.32 10.50
C PHE A 78 14.27 -3.06 9.76
N ILE A 79 13.45 -2.31 9.05
CA ILE A 79 12.45 -2.81 8.12
C ILE A 79 12.46 -1.94 6.87
N ALA A 80 12.31 -2.60 5.73
CA ALA A 80 12.12 -2.00 4.43
C ALA A 80 10.71 -2.31 3.91
N ASP A 81 10.16 -1.37 3.18
CA ASP A 81 8.87 -1.43 2.49
C ASP A 81 9.06 -0.95 1.06
N LEU A 82 8.38 -1.63 0.14
CA LEU A 82 8.34 -1.32 -1.27
C LEU A 82 6.91 -1.54 -1.76
N GLU A 83 6.32 -0.54 -2.40
CA GLU A 83 4.99 -0.58 -3.00
C GLU A 83 5.05 -0.05 -4.42
N LEU A 84 4.45 -0.77 -5.36
CA LEU A 84 4.29 -0.35 -6.75
C LEU A 84 2.80 -0.25 -7.04
N GLY A 85 2.36 0.91 -7.50
CA GLY A 85 0.96 1.22 -7.81
C GLY A 85 0.75 1.58 -9.27
N ILE A 86 -0.44 1.26 -9.77
CA ILE A 86 -0.97 1.76 -11.03
C ILE A 86 -2.35 2.33 -10.74
N THR A 87 -2.52 3.62 -10.96
CA THR A 87 -3.74 4.36 -10.69
C THR A 87 -4.45 4.71 -11.97
N ARG A 88 -5.72 4.29 -12.10
CA ARG A 88 -6.63 4.80 -13.11
C ARG A 88 -7.45 5.95 -12.55
N LYS A 89 -7.28 7.14 -13.14
CA LYS A 89 -7.99 8.35 -12.70
C LYS A 89 -9.38 8.45 -13.31
N ASN A 90 -10.29 9.12 -12.61
CA ASN A 90 -11.62 9.48 -13.10
C ASN A 90 -12.45 8.28 -13.61
N LEU A 91 -12.29 7.10 -13.01
CA LEU A 91 -13.09 5.92 -13.33
C LEU A 91 -14.56 6.22 -12.99
N LEU A 92 -15.41 6.11 -14.00
CA LEU A 92 -16.85 6.23 -13.85
C LEU A 92 -17.43 4.86 -13.46
N LEU A 93 -17.89 4.76 -12.21
CA LEU A 93 -18.66 3.59 -11.78
C LEU A 93 -20.14 3.85 -12.07
N SER A 94 -20.74 2.97 -12.86
CA SER A 94 -22.14 3.05 -13.29
C SER A 94 -23.11 2.63 -12.17
N PHE A 95 -23.10 3.38 -11.07
CA PHE A 95 -24.14 3.36 -10.05
C PHE A 95 -25.09 4.56 -10.27
N ASP A 96 -26.26 4.54 -9.62
CA ASP A 96 -27.15 5.71 -9.53
C ASP A 96 -27.00 6.32 -8.13
N PRO A 97 -26.43 7.53 -7.98
CA PRO A 97 -25.87 8.41 -9.01
C PRO A 97 -24.49 7.94 -9.52
N ILE A 98 -24.07 8.44 -10.70
CA ILE A 98 -22.75 8.15 -11.27
C ILE A 98 -21.67 8.69 -10.33
N ILE A 99 -20.74 7.83 -9.91
CA ILE A 99 -19.66 8.19 -8.99
C ILE A 99 -18.33 8.22 -9.77
N ARG A 100 -17.59 9.32 -9.65
CA ARG A 100 -16.20 9.42 -10.10
C ARG A 100 -15.26 8.95 -8.99
N THR A 101 -14.34 8.06 -9.34
CA THR A 101 -13.34 7.55 -8.40
C THR A 101 -12.00 7.33 -9.07
N ASP A 102 -10.92 7.46 -8.31
CA ASP A 102 -9.61 6.97 -8.72
C ASP A 102 -9.44 5.55 -8.18
N LEU A 103 -9.00 4.63 -9.04
CA LEU A 103 -8.73 3.23 -8.69
C LEU A 103 -7.24 2.95 -8.79
N THR A 104 -6.60 2.64 -7.67
CA THR A 104 -5.21 2.15 -7.64
C THR A 104 -5.18 0.65 -7.42
N LEU A 105 -4.55 -0.08 -8.34
CA LEU A 105 -4.09 -1.44 -8.09
C LEU A 105 -2.63 -1.36 -7.66
N TYR A 106 -2.29 -1.94 -6.51
CA TYR A 106 -0.92 -1.91 -5.99
C TYR A 106 -0.47 -3.29 -5.51
N GLY A 107 0.84 -3.49 -5.54
CA GLY A 107 1.52 -4.65 -4.98
C GLY A 107 2.65 -4.19 -4.06
N PHE A 108 2.95 -4.97 -3.04
CA PHE A 108 3.96 -4.61 -2.06
C PHE A 108 4.82 -5.77 -1.57
N TYR A 109 5.95 -5.40 -0.99
CA TYR A 109 6.87 -6.29 -0.28
C TYR A 109 7.46 -5.61 0.95
N ASN A 110 7.40 -6.29 2.08
CA ASN A 110 8.04 -5.90 3.33
C ASN A 110 9.08 -6.91 3.74
N GLN A 111 10.24 -6.42 4.21
CA GLN A 111 11.25 -7.27 4.83
C GLN A 111 11.97 -6.53 5.94
N GLY A 112 12.21 -7.22 7.06
CA GLY A 112 12.91 -6.62 8.18
C GLY A 112 13.37 -7.64 9.21
N PHE A 113 14.07 -7.12 10.21
CA PHE A 113 14.40 -7.87 11.41
C PHE A 113 14.54 -6.94 12.62
N ALA A 114 14.25 -7.51 13.78
CA ALA A 114 14.46 -6.91 15.08
C ALA A 114 15.17 -7.90 16.01
N TYR A 115 15.96 -7.38 16.94
CA TYR A 115 16.74 -8.19 17.86
C TYR A 115 16.94 -7.42 19.17
N ASP A 116 16.79 -8.14 20.28
CA ASP A 116 17.10 -7.65 21.60
C ASP A 116 18.62 -7.75 21.84
N VAL A 117 19.15 -6.81 22.62
CA VAL A 117 20.54 -6.82 23.09
C VAL A 117 20.70 -7.79 24.26
N ASP A 118 19.66 -7.91 25.08
CA ASP A 118 19.61 -8.84 26.21
C ASP A 118 19.78 -10.31 25.74
N PRO A 119 20.85 -11.01 26.15
CA PRO A 119 21.10 -12.39 25.75
C PRO A 119 20.07 -13.40 26.29
N ASP A 120 19.32 -13.06 27.34
CA ASP A 120 18.29 -13.93 27.91
C ASP A 120 16.94 -13.86 27.15
N HIS A 121 16.77 -12.87 26.25
CA HIS A 121 15.60 -12.72 25.38
C HIS A 121 15.91 -13.20 23.94
N PRO A 122 15.30 -14.30 23.46
CA PRO A 122 15.77 -15.07 22.31
C PRO A 122 15.36 -14.46 20.94
N PRO A 123 15.76 -15.11 19.84
CA PRO A 123 16.74 -14.65 18.85
C PRO A 123 16.18 -13.62 17.85
N ARG A 124 17.04 -13.12 16.95
CA ARG A 124 16.70 -12.26 15.81
C ARG A 124 15.33 -12.62 15.19
N ARG A 125 14.35 -11.76 15.41
CA ARG A 125 13.00 -11.84 14.82
C ARG A 125 13.09 -11.32 13.40
N ARG A 126 12.68 -12.14 12.43
CA ARG A 126 12.60 -11.73 11.02
C ARG A 126 11.16 -11.56 10.62
N VAL A 127 10.91 -10.61 9.74
CA VAL A 127 9.59 -10.37 9.18
C VAL A 127 9.71 -10.25 7.69
N GLU A 128 8.79 -10.90 7.02
CA GLU A 128 8.66 -10.78 5.59
C GLU A 128 7.21 -11.02 5.21
N SER A 129 6.69 -10.14 4.38
CA SER A 129 5.35 -10.24 3.83
C SER A 129 5.30 -9.63 2.45
N ALA A 130 4.38 -10.14 1.64
CA ALA A 130 4.10 -9.62 0.31
C ALA A 130 2.60 -9.62 0.12
N GLY A 131 2.11 -8.73 -0.73
CA GLY A 131 0.69 -8.62 -0.96
C GLY A 131 0.36 -7.64 -2.05
N GLY A 132 -0.91 -7.29 -2.10
CA GLY A 132 -1.43 -6.31 -3.02
C GLY A 132 -2.87 -6.01 -2.71
N GLY A 133 -3.36 -4.92 -3.28
CA GLY A 133 -4.68 -4.44 -2.95
C GLY A 133 -5.24 -3.50 -4.00
N LEU A 134 -6.47 -3.11 -3.73
CA LEU A 134 -7.21 -2.10 -4.47
C LEU A 134 -7.48 -0.94 -3.53
N ARG A 135 -7.23 0.27 -4.02
CA ARG A 135 -7.54 1.52 -3.34
C ARG A 135 -8.51 2.32 -4.21
N PHE A 136 -9.60 2.75 -3.61
CA PHE A 136 -10.61 3.61 -4.23
C PHE A 136 -10.59 4.95 -3.51
N ASP A 137 -10.38 6.03 -4.25
CA ASP A 137 -10.49 7.39 -3.75
C ASP A 137 -11.72 8.05 -4.40
N PHE A 138 -12.78 8.24 -3.63
CA PHE A 138 -14.04 8.83 -4.06
C PHE A 138 -14.04 10.33 -3.76
N GLU A 139 -14.01 11.15 -4.83
CA GLU A 139 -13.92 12.62 -4.75
C GLU A 139 -12.85 13.14 -3.79
N ARG A 140 -11.81 12.35 -3.49
CA ARG A 140 -10.78 12.61 -2.48
C ARG A 140 -11.31 12.84 -1.05
N LYS A 141 -12.58 12.57 -0.79
CA LYS A 141 -13.22 12.69 0.54
C LYS A 141 -13.31 11.37 1.27
N LEU A 142 -13.53 10.29 0.52
CA LEU A 142 -13.65 8.94 1.06
C LEU A 142 -12.62 8.04 0.38
N ARG A 143 -11.82 7.34 1.20
CA ARG A 143 -10.90 6.31 0.76
C ARG A 143 -11.35 4.96 1.25
N MET A 144 -11.41 3.99 0.35
CA MET A 144 -11.61 2.58 0.67
C MET A 144 -10.44 1.78 0.16
N GLU A 145 -9.94 0.84 0.96
CA GLU A 145 -8.84 -0.03 0.58
C GLU A 145 -9.17 -1.47 0.98
N VAL A 146 -8.85 -2.41 0.10
CA VAL A 146 -8.87 -3.84 0.38
C VAL A 146 -7.50 -4.41 0.03
N GLU A 147 -6.86 -5.05 0.99
CA GLU A 147 -5.48 -5.51 0.90
C GLU A 147 -5.40 -6.99 1.25
N TYR A 148 -4.84 -7.80 0.35
CA TYR A 148 -4.47 -9.18 0.63
C TYR A 148 -3.00 -9.26 1.00
N VAL A 149 -2.70 -10.06 2.02
CA VAL A 149 -1.34 -10.23 2.54
C VAL A 149 -0.99 -11.71 2.67
N ARG A 150 0.22 -12.06 2.24
CA ARG A 150 0.87 -13.33 2.52
C ARG A 150 2.05 -13.12 3.45
N ARG A 151 2.06 -13.83 4.58
CA ARG A 151 3.14 -13.85 5.57
C ARG A 151 4.13 -14.96 5.24
N ALA A 152 5.41 -14.63 5.13
CA ALA A 152 6.47 -15.62 5.02
C ALA A 152 6.81 -16.16 6.42
N GLN A 153 7.03 -15.28 7.40
CA GLN A 153 7.20 -15.64 8.80
C GLN A 153 5.84 -15.69 9.51
N ARG A 154 5.48 -16.85 10.08
CA ARG A 154 4.19 -17.03 10.78
C ARG A 154 4.29 -16.98 12.29
N ARG A 155 5.51 -17.05 12.84
CA ARG A 155 5.79 -16.96 14.27
C ARG A 155 6.77 -15.82 14.52
N PRO A 156 6.32 -14.57 14.47
CA PRO A 156 7.18 -13.42 14.74
C PRO A 156 7.63 -13.37 16.21
N GLY A 157 6.82 -13.88 17.15
CA GLY A 157 7.15 -13.97 18.58
C GLY A 157 8.11 -15.11 18.96
N GLY A 158 8.49 -15.98 18.03
CA GLY A 158 9.47 -17.05 18.26
C GLY A 158 8.88 -18.43 18.51
N VAL A 159 9.72 -19.31 19.07
CA VAL A 159 9.36 -20.71 19.34
C VAL A 159 8.45 -20.74 20.57
N GLY A 160 7.21 -21.20 20.42
CA GLY A 160 6.22 -21.26 21.50
C GLY A 160 4.99 -20.37 21.30
N THR A 161 4.98 -19.49 20.28
CA THR A 161 3.77 -18.75 19.91
C THR A 161 2.97 -19.49 18.85
N ASP A 162 1.64 -19.31 18.90
CA ASP A 162 0.78 -19.79 17.84
C ASP A 162 1.16 -19.15 16.50
N PRO A 163 1.15 -19.93 15.40
CA PRO A 163 1.44 -19.39 14.10
C PRO A 163 0.25 -18.54 13.62
N LEU A 164 0.54 -17.32 13.16
CA LEU A 164 -0.40 -16.52 12.39
C LEU A 164 -0.86 -17.28 11.14
N ASP A 165 -2.04 -16.96 10.64
CA ASP A 165 -2.46 -17.44 9.33
C ASP A 165 -1.49 -16.99 8.25
N ARG A 166 -1.23 -17.87 7.28
CA ARG A 166 -0.33 -17.52 6.17
C ARG A 166 -0.89 -16.38 5.32
N HIS A 167 -2.21 -16.30 5.24
CA HIS A 167 -2.94 -15.38 4.40
C HIS A 167 -3.86 -14.52 5.26
N ALA A 168 -4.05 -13.27 4.89
CA ALA A 168 -5.07 -12.43 5.49
C ALA A 168 -5.59 -11.42 4.46
N VAL A 169 -6.80 -10.94 4.72
CA VAL A 169 -7.39 -9.81 3.99
C VAL A 169 -7.71 -8.73 5.01
N TYR A 170 -7.29 -7.52 4.70
CA TYR A 170 -7.62 -6.32 5.45
C TYR A 170 -8.47 -5.41 4.60
N TRP A 171 -9.33 -4.65 5.25
CA TRP A 171 -10.05 -3.57 4.62
C TRP A 171 -9.94 -2.32 5.49
N ARG A 172 -9.88 -1.16 4.86
CA ARG A 172 -9.75 0.14 5.54
C ARG A 172 -10.69 1.13 4.87
N VAL A 173 -11.34 1.96 5.69
CA VAL A 173 -12.18 3.06 5.23
C VAL A 173 -11.77 4.30 6.01
N GLY A 174 -11.56 5.41 5.31
CA GLY A 174 -11.21 6.68 5.92
C GLY A 174 -11.90 7.82 5.19
N SER A 175 -12.27 8.86 5.92
CA SER A 175 -12.89 10.06 5.38
C SER A 175 -12.14 11.31 5.81
N GLN A 176 -12.14 12.33 4.96
CA GLN A 176 -11.64 13.67 5.27
C GLN A 176 -12.76 14.67 5.01
N PHE A 177 -13.02 15.54 5.99
CA PHE A 177 -14.06 16.58 5.96
C PHE A 177 -13.45 17.92 6.33
#